data_AF-A9WPF5-F1
#
_entry.id   AF-A9WPF5-F1
#
_cell.length_a   1.000
_cell.length_b   1.000
_cell.length_c   1.000
_cell.angle_alpha   90.00
_cell.angle_beta   90.00
_cell.angle_gamma   90.00
#
_symmetry.space_group_name_H-M   'P 1'
#
loop_
_entity.id
_entity.type
_entity.pdbx_description
1 polymer ?
#
loop_
_entity_poly.entity_id
_entity_poly.type
_entity_poly.pdbx_seq_one_letter_code
_entity_poly.pdbx_strand_id
1 'polypeptide(L)'
;MVAPIPSPFNSDSPISEDLTRKILQRTQNISTTCSEELRLPYRHSPWKKPAFFGACLVAITGLFGGAIYLVGAPDPSQEIIAQWPATPAGGLALVGNEDIAKLRQSGWTCPDLHALGFKLDQAQGAVLDGSPTLKLKLSDGGNSVTVYERHSTSSGSTAPMNPLTGHPASQDGFQPLGGGKVWLQPGPTWQAVLASGDTSYLMVSNMPPSSLKPATAALTSGPTSNSTLAVTGPSNDLSSRLMRGLARILAME
;
A
#
# COMPACT_ATOMS: atom_id res chain seq x y z
N MET A 1 3.25 21.34 -69.93
CA MET A 1 4.31 21.90 -69.06
C MET A 1 4.05 21.40 -67.65
N VAL A 2 4.87 20.47 -67.16
CA VAL A 2 4.71 19.79 -65.86
C VAL A 2 5.66 20.46 -64.87
N ALA A 3 5.12 20.94 -63.75
CA ALA A 3 5.91 21.60 -62.70
C ALA A 3 6.68 20.58 -61.84
N PRO A 4 7.87 20.92 -61.33
CA PRO A 4 8.68 20.01 -60.53
C PRO A 4 8.13 19.89 -59.09
N ILE A 5 8.14 18.65 -58.58
CA ILE A 5 7.78 18.29 -57.21
C ILE A 5 8.97 18.61 -56.30
N PRO A 6 8.80 19.38 -55.20
CA PRO A 6 9.89 19.63 -54.25
C PRO A 6 10.14 18.41 -53.34
N SER A 7 11.42 18.06 -53.18
CA SER A 7 11.95 17.02 -52.29
C SER A 7 11.77 17.36 -50.80
N PRO A 8 11.83 16.37 -49.89
CA PRO A 8 11.35 16.51 -48.52
C PRO A 8 12.33 17.20 -47.58
N PHE A 9 11.74 17.92 -46.62
CA PHE A 9 12.26 18.36 -45.32
C PHE A 9 13.71 17.97 -44.97
N ASN A 10 14.62 18.92 -45.12
CA ASN A 10 15.93 18.89 -44.51
C ASN A 10 15.76 19.03 -42.99
N SER A 11 16.03 17.97 -42.23
CA SER A 11 15.77 17.88 -40.79
C SER A 11 16.99 18.23 -39.92
N ASP A 12 17.84 19.14 -40.38
CA ASP A 12 18.98 19.65 -39.62
C ASP A 12 18.57 20.92 -38.85
N SER A 13 17.61 20.80 -37.93
CA SER A 13 17.32 21.90 -37.00
C SER A 13 18.34 21.89 -35.86
N PRO A 14 19.06 22.99 -35.58
CA PRO A 14 20.07 23.05 -34.52
C PRO A 14 19.49 22.87 -33.10
N ILE A 15 18.16 22.92 -32.98
CA ILE A 15 17.43 22.77 -31.71
C ILE A 15 17.37 21.29 -31.28
N SER A 16 17.36 20.37 -32.24
CA SER A 16 17.34 18.91 -31.98
C SER A 16 18.63 18.42 -31.33
N GLU A 17 19.77 18.95 -31.78
CA GLU A 17 21.08 18.57 -31.24
C GLU A 17 21.30 19.09 -29.81
N ASP A 18 20.81 20.30 -29.48
CA ASP A 18 20.91 20.86 -28.13
C ASP A 18 20.07 20.06 -27.11
N LEU A 19 18.86 19.63 -27.50
CA LEU A 19 18.02 18.77 -26.68
C LEU A 19 18.68 17.40 -26.45
N THR A 20 19.24 16.81 -27.50
CA THR A 20 19.93 15.52 -27.41
C THR A 20 21.15 15.62 -26.51
N ARG A 21 21.94 16.71 -26.63
CA ARG A 21 23.08 16.97 -25.73
C ARG A 21 22.64 17.19 -24.28
N LYS A 22 21.57 17.94 -24.03
CA LYS A 22 21.02 18.13 -22.67
C LYS A 22 20.52 16.83 -22.04
N ILE A 23 19.86 15.96 -22.81
CA ILE A 23 19.38 14.66 -22.31
C ILE A 23 20.56 13.74 -21.99
N LEU A 24 21.57 13.67 -22.86
CA LEU A 24 22.79 12.90 -22.62
C LEU A 24 23.57 13.41 -21.40
N GLN A 25 23.72 14.73 -21.27
CA GLN A 25 24.41 15.35 -20.13
C GLN A 25 23.67 15.10 -18.81
N ARG A 26 22.32 15.18 -18.81
CA ARG A 26 21.51 14.90 -17.63
C ARG A 26 21.55 13.43 -17.23
N THR A 27 21.64 12.52 -18.19
CA THR A 27 21.73 11.07 -17.94
C THR A 27 23.08 10.70 -17.33
N GLN A 28 24.18 11.26 -17.83
CA GLN A 28 25.51 11.02 -17.26
C GLN A 28 25.61 11.53 -15.81
N ASN A 29 25.01 12.68 -15.51
CA ASN A 29 25.05 13.24 -14.17
C ASN A 29 24.31 12.37 -13.13
N ILE A 30 23.32 11.58 -13.54
CA ILE A 30 22.58 10.65 -12.66
C ILE A 30 23.41 9.38 -12.38
N SER A 31 24.19 8.89 -13.33
CA SER A 31 25.01 7.69 -13.14
C SER A 31 26.19 7.91 -12.19
N THR A 32 26.75 9.11 -12.13
CA THR A 32 27.87 9.42 -11.22
C THR A 32 27.44 9.60 -9.76
N THR A 33 26.19 9.94 -9.47
CA THR A 33 25.76 10.18 -8.07
C THR A 33 25.38 8.92 -7.30
N CYS A 34 25.18 7.78 -7.96
CA CYS A 34 24.72 6.55 -7.31
C CYS A 34 25.85 5.62 -6.81
N SER A 35 27.12 5.92 -7.12
CA SER A 35 28.24 4.99 -6.84
C SER A 35 29.10 5.35 -5.62
N GLU A 36 28.81 6.45 -4.90
CA GLU A 36 29.70 6.94 -3.82
C GLU A 36 29.17 6.70 -2.39
N GLU A 37 27.92 6.25 -2.23
CA GLU A 37 27.25 6.10 -0.92
C GLU A 37 27.00 4.64 -0.47
N LEU A 38 27.72 3.67 -1.06
CA LEU A 38 27.72 2.27 -0.60
C LEU A 38 29.15 1.75 -0.37
N ARG A 39 29.99 2.55 0.31
CA ARG A 39 31.21 2.02 0.97
C ARG A 39 30.85 1.48 2.35
N LEU A 40 30.38 0.24 2.38
CA LEU A 40 30.37 -0.56 3.61
C LEU A 40 31.82 -0.90 4.02
N PRO A 41 32.18 -0.82 5.31
CA PRO A 41 33.51 -1.23 5.75
C PRO A 41 33.66 -2.76 5.61
N TYR A 42 34.48 -3.16 4.64
CA TYR A 42 34.96 -4.53 4.44
C TYR A 42 35.90 -4.90 5.60
N ARG A 43 35.37 -5.58 6.62
CA ARG A 43 36.12 -6.03 7.81
C ARG A 43 36.79 -7.37 7.49
N HIS A 44 38.05 -7.32 7.09
CA HIS A 44 38.89 -8.50 6.91
C HIS A 44 39.20 -9.14 8.28
N SER A 45 38.65 -10.33 8.54
CA SER A 45 39.01 -11.14 9.73
C SER A 45 39.92 -12.28 9.29
N PRO A 46 41.16 -12.40 9.81
CA PRO A 46 42.10 -13.40 9.35
C PRO A 46 41.76 -14.77 9.93
N TRP A 47 41.51 -15.71 9.01
CA TRP A 47 41.36 -17.13 9.27
C TRP A 47 42.65 -17.67 9.90
N LYS A 48 42.61 -18.05 11.18
CA LYS A 48 43.62 -18.91 11.81
C LYS A 48 42.94 -20.22 12.20
N LYS A 49 43.37 -21.32 11.58
CA LYS A 49 43.17 -22.66 12.15
C LYS A 49 44.21 -22.84 13.27
N PRO A 50 43.83 -23.49 14.37
CA PRO A 50 44.52 -24.75 14.64
C PRO A 50 43.58 -25.86 15.13
N ALA A 51 43.96 -27.08 14.78
CA ALA A 51 43.50 -28.31 15.39
C ALA A 51 44.04 -28.43 16.83
N PHE A 52 43.32 -29.06 17.76
CA PHE A 52 43.89 -30.05 18.68
C PHE A 52 42.81 -30.89 19.37
N PHE A 53 43.24 -32.09 19.70
CA PHE A 53 42.62 -33.24 20.36
C PHE A 53 41.95 -32.95 21.71
N GLY A 54 41.08 -33.88 22.12
CA GLY A 54 41.26 -34.49 23.45
C GLY A 54 40.16 -34.22 24.46
N ALA A 55 39.69 -35.32 25.06
CA ALA A 55 38.66 -35.43 26.07
C ALA A 55 39.06 -34.91 27.47
N CYS A 56 38.04 -34.87 28.34
CA CYS A 56 38.03 -34.98 29.82
C CYS A 56 37.67 -33.74 30.67
N LEU A 57 36.52 -33.93 31.35
CA LEU A 57 36.15 -33.65 32.75
C LEU A 57 35.94 -32.21 33.28
N VAL A 58 34.66 -31.97 33.60
CA VAL A 58 34.10 -31.48 34.90
C VAL A 58 34.63 -30.15 35.46
N ALA A 59 33.74 -29.15 35.56
CA ALA A 59 33.37 -28.57 36.85
C ALA A 59 32.11 -27.68 36.76
N ILE A 60 31.31 -27.81 37.82
CA ILE A 60 29.98 -27.31 38.10
C ILE A 60 29.95 -25.80 38.39
N THR A 61 28.75 -25.22 38.25
CA THR A 61 28.22 -23.95 38.81
C THR A 61 28.65 -22.61 38.21
N GLY A 62 27.72 -22.03 37.45
CA GLY A 62 27.64 -20.60 37.14
C GLY A 62 26.17 -20.21 37.00
N LEU A 63 25.54 -20.02 38.15
CA LEU A 63 24.14 -19.67 38.37
C LEU A 63 23.81 -18.26 37.82
N PHE A 64 23.45 -18.16 36.54
CA PHE A 64 22.63 -17.07 35.99
C PHE A 64 21.75 -17.63 34.86
N GLY A 65 20.83 -18.52 35.23
CA GLY A 65 19.69 -18.86 34.40
C GLY A 65 18.73 -17.67 34.39
N GLY A 66 19.03 -16.66 33.58
CA GLY A 66 18.06 -15.68 33.16
C GLY A 66 16.98 -16.42 32.37
N ALA A 67 15.95 -16.88 33.06
CA ALA A 67 14.68 -17.22 32.43
C ALA A 67 14.17 -15.93 31.79
N ILE A 68 14.52 -15.73 30.52
CA ILE A 68 13.81 -14.76 29.71
C ILE A 68 12.41 -15.34 29.61
N TYR A 69 11.49 -14.72 30.35
CA TYR A 69 10.07 -14.90 30.13
C TYR A 69 9.83 -14.68 28.64
N LEU A 70 9.66 -15.76 27.89
CA LEU A 70 8.87 -15.75 26.67
C LEU A 70 7.42 -15.49 27.10
N VAL A 71 7.15 -14.25 27.53
CA VAL A 71 5.81 -13.68 27.42
C VAL A 71 5.52 -13.80 25.94
N GLY A 72 4.57 -14.66 25.60
CA GLY A 72 4.10 -14.82 24.25
C GLY A 72 3.80 -13.44 23.69
N ALA A 73 4.59 -13.00 22.71
CA ALA A 73 4.19 -11.89 21.88
C ALA A 73 2.80 -12.26 21.36
N PRO A 74 1.77 -11.43 21.57
CA PRO A 74 0.44 -11.73 21.10
C PRO A 74 0.55 -12.04 19.61
N ASP A 75 -0.01 -13.18 19.22
CA ASP A 75 -0.18 -13.48 17.80
C ASP A 75 -0.99 -12.30 17.22
N PRO A 76 -0.47 -11.56 16.23
CA PRO A 76 -1.15 -10.39 15.68
C PRO A 76 -2.56 -10.74 15.20
N SER A 77 -2.81 -12.00 14.80
CA SER A 77 -4.15 -12.46 14.45
C SER A 77 -5.14 -12.46 15.63
N GLN A 78 -4.68 -12.81 16.84
CA GLN A 78 -5.52 -12.82 18.05
C GLN A 78 -5.84 -11.40 18.52
N GLU A 79 -4.89 -10.47 18.38
CA GLU A 79 -5.12 -9.07 18.74
C GLU A 79 -6.14 -8.40 17.78
N ILE A 80 -6.06 -8.66 16.47
CA ILE A 80 -7.03 -8.15 15.49
C ILE A 80 -8.43 -8.73 15.75
N ILE A 81 -8.54 -10.02 16.08
CA ILE A 81 -9.83 -10.65 16.42
C ILE A 81 -10.40 -10.07 17.72
N ALA A 82 -9.57 -9.82 18.74
CA ALA A 82 -10.02 -9.26 20.01
C ALA A 82 -10.56 -7.83 19.89
N GLN A 83 -10.07 -7.07 18.92
CA GLN A 83 -10.51 -5.70 18.62
C GLN A 83 -11.73 -5.64 17.69
N TRP A 84 -12.16 -6.80 17.16
CA TRP A 84 -13.26 -6.88 16.20
C TRP A 84 -14.62 -6.62 16.86
N PRO A 85 -15.55 -5.89 16.22
CA PRO A 85 -16.91 -5.74 16.71
C PRO A 85 -17.56 -7.11 16.92
N ALA A 86 -18.11 -7.34 18.12
CA ALA A 86 -18.71 -8.61 18.48
C ALA A 86 -19.76 -9.00 17.45
N THR A 87 -19.52 -10.13 16.78
CA THR A 87 -20.39 -10.63 15.73
C THR A 87 -21.25 -11.75 16.29
N PRO A 88 -22.58 -11.76 16.09
CA PRO A 88 -23.36 -12.98 16.35
C PRO A 88 -22.78 -14.10 15.46
N ALA A 89 -22.66 -15.32 16.01
CA ALA A 89 -21.95 -16.42 15.38
C ALA A 89 -22.36 -16.61 13.90
N GLY A 90 -21.42 -16.35 12.97
CA GLY A 90 -21.61 -16.50 11.53
C GLY A 90 -22.30 -15.33 10.80
N GLY A 91 -22.61 -14.22 11.47
CA GLY A 91 -23.32 -13.08 10.88
C GLY A 91 -22.44 -11.93 10.40
N LEU A 92 -23.04 -10.96 9.72
CA LEU A 92 -22.51 -9.61 9.51
C LEU A 92 -23.06 -8.70 10.62
N ALA A 93 -22.22 -8.21 11.52
CA ALA A 93 -22.62 -7.20 12.50
C ALA A 93 -22.61 -5.82 11.85
N LEU A 94 -23.67 -5.02 12.07
CA LEU A 94 -23.63 -3.61 11.69
C LEU A 94 -22.56 -2.90 12.53
N VAL A 95 -21.74 -2.09 11.85
CA VAL A 95 -20.66 -1.32 12.46
C VAL A 95 -21.06 0.15 12.42
N GLY A 96 -21.18 0.79 13.58
CA GLY A 96 -21.51 2.21 13.69
C GLY A 96 -20.35 3.11 13.29
N ASN A 97 -20.61 4.41 13.13
CA ASN A 97 -19.55 5.38 12.81
C ASN A 97 -18.49 5.46 13.92
N GLU A 98 -18.87 5.35 15.20
CA GLU A 98 -17.91 5.27 16.30
C GLU A 98 -17.02 4.02 16.22
N ASP A 99 -17.55 2.89 15.76
CA ASP A 99 -16.79 1.64 15.66
C ASP A 99 -15.82 1.68 14.48
N ILE A 100 -16.19 2.33 13.37
CA ILE A 100 -15.27 2.62 12.27
C ILE A 100 -14.11 3.49 12.75
N ALA A 101 -14.38 4.50 13.60
CA ALA A 101 -13.31 5.31 14.17
C ALA A 101 -12.36 4.49 15.06
N LYS A 102 -12.89 3.55 15.86
CA LYS A 102 -12.06 2.62 16.66
C LYS A 102 -11.24 1.68 15.77
N LEU A 103 -11.84 1.13 14.72
CA LEU A 103 -11.13 0.28 13.76
C LEU A 103 -9.96 1.03 13.10
N ARG A 104 -10.16 2.30 12.73
CA ARG A 104 -9.07 3.14 12.22
C ARG A 104 -7.96 3.37 13.26
N GLN A 105 -8.33 3.60 14.51
CA GLN A 105 -7.37 3.71 15.62
C GLN A 105 -6.61 2.40 15.84
N SER A 106 -7.21 1.26 15.52
CA SER A 106 -6.58 -0.05 15.58
C SER A 106 -5.88 -0.48 14.28
N GLY A 107 -5.68 0.45 13.34
CA GLY A 107 -4.88 0.22 12.14
C GLY A 107 -5.63 -0.28 10.91
N TRP A 108 -6.96 -0.39 10.95
CA TRP A 108 -7.77 -0.65 9.76
C TRP A 108 -7.80 0.60 8.87
N THR A 109 -7.77 0.41 7.56
CA THR A 109 -7.81 1.53 6.61
C THR A 109 -9.19 2.19 6.63
N CYS A 110 -10.27 1.40 6.64
CA CYS A 110 -11.65 1.87 6.61
C CYS A 110 -11.85 3.00 5.58
N PRO A 111 -11.64 2.73 4.28
CA PRO A 111 -11.54 3.75 3.24
C PRO A 111 -12.75 4.67 3.20
N ASP A 112 -12.47 5.98 3.21
CA ASP A 112 -13.46 7.03 3.01
C ASP A 112 -13.34 7.60 1.59
N LEU A 113 -14.42 7.50 0.81
CA LEU A 113 -14.51 8.00 -0.55
C LEU A 113 -15.31 9.32 -0.66
N HIS A 114 -15.52 10.02 0.46
CA HIS A 114 -16.26 11.28 0.50
C HIS A 114 -15.75 12.33 -0.50
N ALA A 115 -14.44 12.42 -0.72
CA ALA A 115 -13.88 13.36 -1.68
C ALA A 115 -14.18 13.02 -3.15
N LEU A 116 -14.62 11.79 -3.43
CA LEU A 116 -15.15 11.38 -4.74
C LEU A 116 -16.69 11.52 -4.81
N GLY A 117 -17.33 12.08 -3.78
CA GLY A 117 -18.78 12.26 -3.69
C GLY A 117 -19.52 11.09 -3.06
N PHE A 118 -18.83 10.03 -2.64
CA PHE A 118 -19.43 8.84 -2.04
C PHE A 118 -19.59 9.01 -0.53
N LYS A 119 -20.80 8.77 -0.02
CA LYS A 119 -21.08 8.71 1.41
C LYS A 119 -21.11 7.26 1.86
N LEU A 120 -20.75 7.00 3.11
CA LEU A 120 -20.91 5.68 3.70
C LEU A 120 -22.40 5.43 3.96
N ASP A 121 -22.97 4.43 3.30
CA ASP A 121 -24.36 4.00 3.50
C ASP A 121 -24.46 2.95 4.61
N GLN A 122 -23.50 2.01 4.62
CA GLN A 122 -23.54 0.86 5.51
C GLN A 122 -22.13 0.33 5.75
N ALA A 123 -21.84 -0.02 7.01
CA ALA A 123 -20.65 -0.78 7.38
C ALA A 123 -21.05 -2.06 8.11
N GLN A 124 -20.36 -3.15 7.79
CA GLN A 124 -20.61 -4.45 8.37
C GLN A 124 -19.29 -5.17 8.65
N GLY A 125 -19.17 -5.80 9.81
CA GLY A 125 -18.05 -6.66 10.16
C GLY A 125 -18.47 -8.14 10.20
N ALA A 126 -17.66 -9.02 9.65
CA ALA A 126 -17.76 -10.47 9.83
C ALA A 126 -16.38 -11.11 10.05
N VAL A 127 -16.38 -12.34 10.56
CA VAL A 127 -15.20 -13.21 10.52
C VAL A 127 -15.44 -14.26 9.44
N LEU A 128 -14.63 -14.22 8.38
CA LEU A 128 -14.68 -15.19 7.28
C LEU A 128 -13.41 -16.05 7.38
N ASP A 129 -13.53 -17.37 7.40
CA ASP A 129 -12.39 -18.32 7.51
C ASP A 129 -11.39 -18.00 8.64
N GLY A 130 -11.89 -17.51 9.78
CA GLY A 130 -11.06 -17.09 10.91
C GLY A 130 -10.40 -15.72 10.77
N SER A 131 -10.56 -15.05 9.64
CA SER A 131 -10.02 -13.71 9.37
C SER A 131 -11.12 -12.64 9.42
N PRO A 132 -10.97 -11.60 10.25
CA PRO A 132 -11.91 -10.49 10.30
C PRO A 132 -11.95 -9.78 8.95
N THR A 133 -13.15 -9.42 8.51
CA THR A 133 -13.42 -8.83 7.20
C THR A 133 -14.46 -7.72 7.34
N LEU A 134 -14.07 -6.50 6.97
CA LEU A 134 -14.91 -5.31 7.00
C LEU A 134 -15.52 -5.11 5.61
N LYS A 135 -16.83 -4.91 5.55
CA LYS A 135 -17.56 -4.53 4.35
C LYS A 135 -18.09 -3.10 4.51
N LEU A 136 -17.68 -2.22 3.61
CA LEU A 136 -18.16 -0.84 3.52
C LEU A 136 -18.94 -0.68 2.22
N LYS A 137 -20.20 -0.27 2.31
CA LYS A 137 -21.01 0.13 1.16
C LYS A 137 -21.09 1.65 1.13
N LEU A 138 -20.65 2.24 0.02
CA LEU A 138 -20.67 3.68 -0.20
C LEU A 138 -21.51 4.02 -1.44
N SER A 139 -22.23 5.13 -1.43
CA SER A 139 -23.03 5.62 -2.56
C SER A 139 -23.00 7.15 -2.70
N ASP A 140 -23.14 7.63 -3.93
CA ASP A 140 -23.34 9.05 -4.27
C ASP A 140 -24.83 9.38 -4.59
N GLY A 141 -25.74 8.40 -4.43
CA GLY A 141 -27.16 8.49 -4.77
C GLY A 141 -27.56 7.88 -6.12
N GLY A 142 -26.61 7.60 -7.02
CA GLY A 142 -26.86 6.90 -8.30
C GLY A 142 -25.90 5.74 -8.57
N ASN A 143 -24.70 5.81 -8.01
CA ASN A 143 -23.65 4.83 -8.11
C ASN A 143 -23.37 4.21 -6.74
N SER A 144 -22.78 3.02 -6.74
CA SER A 144 -22.36 2.35 -5.51
C SER A 144 -20.98 1.74 -5.65
N VAL A 145 -20.27 1.73 -4.53
CA VAL A 145 -18.99 1.05 -4.36
C VAL A 145 -19.07 0.25 -3.07
N THR A 146 -18.85 -1.06 -3.15
CA THR A 146 -18.66 -1.89 -1.98
C THR A 146 -17.19 -2.24 -1.87
N VAL A 147 -16.58 -1.94 -0.72
CA VAL A 147 -15.20 -2.30 -0.42
C VAL A 147 -15.20 -3.32 0.70
N TYR A 148 -14.57 -4.46 0.45
CA TYR A 148 -14.21 -5.43 1.46
C TYR A 148 -12.75 -5.22 1.82
N GLU A 149 -12.44 -5.15 3.11
CA GLU A 149 -11.09 -5.08 3.67
C GLU A 149 -10.88 -6.32 4.54
N ARG A 150 -9.81 -7.07 4.30
CA ARG A 150 -9.41 -8.21 5.14
C ARG A 150 -7.91 -8.08 5.43
N HIS A 151 -7.55 -8.16 6.70
CA HIS A 151 -6.15 -8.25 7.11
C HIS A 151 -5.72 -9.70 7.01
N SER A 152 -4.59 -9.95 6.36
CA SER A 152 -3.99 -11.27 6.25
C SER A 152 -3.42 -11.66 7.59
N THR A 153 -3.79 -12.85 8.06
CA THR A 153 -3.16 -13.49 9.22
C THR A 153 -1.93 -14.31 8.82
N SER A 154 -1.67 -14.44 7.51
CA SER A 154 -0.54 -15.18 6.96
C SER A 154 0.32 -14.29 6.05
N SER A 155 1.54 -13.98 6.50
CA SER A 155 2.56 -13.31 5.70
C SER A 155 3.18 -14.30 4.71
N GLY A 156 3.05 -14.08 3.39
CA GLY A 156 3.80 -14.90 2.40
C GLY A 156 3.23 -15.04 0.99
N SER A 157 1.99 -14.62 0.71
CA SER A 157 1.46 -14.67 -0.67
C SER A 157 1.88 -13.43 -1.46
N THR A 158 2.48 -13.63 -2.64
CA THR A 158 2.81 -12.56 -3.58
C THR A 158 1.63 -12.12 -4.44
N ALA A 159 0.59 -12.95 -4.55
CA ALA A 159 -0.65 -12.62 -5.25
C ALA A 159 -1.70 -12.07 -4.26
N PRO A 160 -2.44 -11.01 -4.62
CA PRO A 160 -3.55 -10.50 -3.82
C PRO A 160 -4.58 -11.60 -3.56
N MET A 161 -5.03 -11.70 -2.32
CA MET A 161 -6.05 -12.65 -1.89
C MET A 161 -7.42 -11.98 -1.93
N ASN A 162 -8.43 -12.67 -2.45
CA ASN A 162 -9.81 -12.18 -2.43
C ASN A 162 -10.36 -12.23 -0.99
N PRO A 163 -10.75 -11.08 -0.39
CA PRO A 163 -11.31 -11.02 0.96
C PRO A 163 -12.57 -11.85 1.20
N LEU A 164 -13.33 -12.18 0.14
CA LEU A 164 -14.57 -12.95 0.28
C LEU A 164 -14.35 -14.45 0.32
N THR A 165 -13.39 -14.97 -0.45
CA THR A 165 -13.15 -16.41 -0.63
C THR A 165 -11.92 -16.90 0.11
N GLY A 166 -10.97 -16.01 0.45
CA GLY A 166 -9.67 -16.40 0.98
C GLY A 166 -8.75 -17.05 -0.07
N HIS A 167 -9.13 -17.07 -1.35
CA HIS A 167 -8.30 -17.63 -2.41
C HIS A 167 -7.44 -16.55 -3.08
N PRO A 168 -6.31 -16.92 -3.71
CA PRO A 168 -5.60 -16.01 -4.61
C PRO A 168 -6.53 -15.51 -5.73
N ALA A 169 -6.45 -14.23 -6.07
CA ALA A 169 -7.33 -13.61 -7.07
C ALA A 169 -7.32 -14.33 -8.44
N SER A 170 -6.19 -14.95 -8.81
CA SER A 170 -6.07 -15.75 -10.03
C SER A 170 -6.97 -16.98 -10.05
N GLN A 171 -7.21 -17.62 -8.89
CA GLN A 171 -8.05 -18.80 -8.78
C GLN A 171 -9.54 -18.46 -8.90
N ASP A 172 -9.92 -17.23 -8.52
CA ASP A 172 -11.28 -16.72 -8.64
C ASP A 172 -11.54 -16.08 -10.02
N GLY A 173 -10.60 -16.20 -10.96
CA GLY A 173 -10.76 -15.75 -12.35
C GLY A 173 -10.44 -14.27 -12.59
N PHE A 174 -9.91 -13.54 -11.60
CA PHE A 174 -9.43 -12.18 -11.82
C PHE A 174 -8.17 -12.18 -12.69
N GLN A 175 -8.01 -11.11 -13.47
CA GLN A 175 -6.86 -10.93 -14.37
C GLN A 175 -5.94 -9.81 -13.86
N PRO A 176 -4.62 -10.00 -13.84
CA PRO A 176 -3.70 -9.00 -13.32
C PRO A 176 -3.61 -7.77 -14.24
N LEU A 177 -3.48 -6.59 -13.63
CA LEU A 177 -3.23 -5.31 -14.29
C LEU A 177 -1.96 -4.65 -13.72
N GLY A 178 -1.25 -3.88 -14.55
CA GLY A 178 -0.24 -2.92 -14.10
C GLY A 178 0.85 -3.50 -13.19
N GLY A 179 1.40 -4.68 -13.51
CA GLY A 179 2.45 -5.33 -12.73
C GLY A 179 1.96 -6.20 -11.56
N GLY A 180 0.66 -6.56 -11.52
CA GLY A 180 0.13 -7.59 -10.61
C GLY A 180 -0.30 -7.10 -9.24
N LYS A 181 -0.34 -5.79 -9.01
CA LYS A 181 -0.85 -5.18 -7.76
C LYS A 181 -2.37 -5.03 -7.72
N VAL A 182 -2.99 -4.97 -8.90
CA VAL A 182 -4.44 -4.86 -9.07
C VAL A 182 -4.89 -5.98 -9.98
N TRP A 183 -5.95 -6.68 -9.60
CA TRP A 183 -6.52 -7.78 -10.36
C TRP A 183 -7.97 -7.48 -10.65
N LEU A 184 -8.39 -7.51 -11.90
CA LEU A 184 -9.70 -7.05 -12.35
C LEU A 184 -10.53 -8.22 -12.88
N GLN A 185 -11.80 -8.22 -12.55
CA GLN A 185 -12.82 -9.03 -13.20
C GLN A 185 -13.88 -8.09 -13.80
N PRO A 186 -13.97 -8.00 -15.14
CA PRO A 186 -14.97 -7.15 -15.79
C PRO A 186 -16.37 -7.74 -15.67
N GLY A 187 -17.39 -6.89 -15.70
CA GLY A 187 -18.80 -7.27 -15.65
C GLY A 187 -19.72 -6.05 -15.53
N PRO A 188 -21.06 -6.24 -15.52
CA PRO A 188 -22.02 -5.16 -15.28
C PRO A 188 -21.79 -4.44 -13.95
N THR A 189 -21.35 -5.21 -12.95
CA THR A 189 -20.62 -4.72 -11.78
C THR A 189 -19.22 -5.29 -11.86
N TRP A 190 -18.23 -4.44 -12.14
CA TRP A 190 -16.84 -4.91 -12.16
C TRP A 190 -16.34 -5.10 -10.74
N GLN A 191 -15.29 -5.90 -10.63
CA GLN A 191 -14.65 -6.20 -9.37
C GLN A 191 -13.14 -6.03 -9.50
N ALA A 192 -12.46 -5.52 -8.47
CA ALA A 192 -11.01 -5.60 -8.38
C ALA A 192 -10.53 -6.07 -7.01
N VAL A 193 -9.56 -6.97 -7.03
CA VAL A 193 -8.79 -7.35 -5.86
C VAL A 193 -7.47 -6.59 -5.85
N LEU A 194 -7.13 -6.01 -4.70
CA LEU A 194 -5.92 -5.24 -4.46
C LEU A 194 -5.23 -5.75 -3.20
N ALA A 195 -3.92 -5.55 -3.12
CA ALA A 195 -3.16 -5.78 -1.90
C ALA A 195 -2.35 -4.53 -1.53
N SER A 196 -2.28 -4.22 -0.24
CA SER A 196 -1.41 -3.19 0.32
C SER A 196 -0.86 -3.67 1.66
N GLY A 197 0.45 -3.94 1.71
CA GLY A 197 1.07 -4.58 2.87
C GLY A 197 0.43 -5.93 3.17
N ASP A 198 -0.01 -6.11 4.42
CA ASP A 198 -0.70 -7.32 4.89
C ASP A 198 -2.22 -7.25 4.71
N THR A 199 -2.77 -6.23 4.05
CA THR A 199 -4.21 -6.07 3.86
C THR A 199 -4.60 -6.35 2.40
N SER A 200 -5.65 -7.14 2.19
CA SER A 200 -6.29 -7.31 0.90
C SER A 200 -7.63 -6.60 0.83
N TYR A 201 -7.94 -6.09 -0.36
CA TYR A 201 -9.17 -5.37 -0.64
C TYR A 201 -9.89 -5.98 -1.83
N LEU A 202 -11.22 -6.03 -1.78
CA LEU A 202 -12.08 -6.28 -2.93
C LEU A 202 -13.02 -5.10 -3.10
N MET A 203 -12.91 -4.44 -4.25
CA MET A 203 -13.81 -3.38 -4.66
C MET A 203 -14.81 -3.93 -5.67
N VAL A 204 -16.09 -3.67 -5.45
CA VAL A 204 -17.19 -4.00 -6.37
C VAL A 204 -17.93 -2.71 -6.69
N SER A 205 -18.10 -2.37 -7.97
CA SER A 205 -18.80 -1.14 -8.37
C SER A 205 -19.56 -1.29 -9.69
N ASN A 206 -20.62 -0.49 -9.83
CA ASN A 206 -21.41 -0.35 -11.07
C ASN A 206 -20.90 0.76 -12.00
N MET A 207 -19.87 1.52 -11.61
CA MET A 207 -19.25 2.54 -12.44
C MET A 207 -18.19 1.94 -13.38
N PRO A 208 -17.66 2.62 -14.40
CA PRO A 208 -16.49 2.11 -15.12
C PRO A 208 -15.22 2.18 -14.24
N PRO A 209 -14.26 1.23 -14.39
CA PRO A 209 -13.02 1.22 -13.60
C PRO A 209 -12.19 2.52 -13.69
N SER A 210 -12.27 3.24 -14.81
CA SER A 210 -11.57 4.51 -15.01
C SER A 210 -12.00 5.61 -14.01
N SER A 211 -13.26 5.60 -13.58
CA SER A 211 -13.81 6.58 -12.63
C SER A 211 -13.31 6.38 -11.20
N LEU A 212 -12.81 5.18 -10.86
CA LEU A 212 -12.36 4.82 -9.52
C LEU A 212 -10.83 4.69 -9.41
N LYS A 213 -10.08 5.15 -10.41
CA LYS A 213 -8.60 5.21 -10.33
C LYS A 213 -8.10 5.89 -9.04
N PRO A 214 -8.62 7.05 -8.60
CA PRO A 214 -8.18 7.66 -7.35
C PRO A 214 -8.46 6.76 -6.13
N ALA A 215 -9.62 6.11 -6.08
CA ALA A 215 -9.97 5.19 -5.00
C ALA A 215 -9.02 3.98 -4.96
N THR A 216 -8.74 3.36 -6.10
CA THR A 216 -7.78 2.25 -6.18
C THR A 216 -6.37 2.66 -5.74
N ALA A 217 -5.94 3.88 -6.11
CA ALA A 217 -4.64 4.41 -5.69
C ALA A 217 -4.57 4.56 -4.16
N ALA A 218 -5.58 5.17 -3.54
CA ALA A 218 -5.63 5.32 -2.07
C ALA A 218 -5.61 3.98 -1.33
N LEU A 219 -6.31 2.95 -1.84
CA LEU A 219 -6.28 1.61 -1.23
C LEU A 219 -4.90 0.96 -1.34
N THR A 220 -4.21 1.11 -2.47
CA THR A 220 -2.87 0.54 -2.65
C THR A 220 -1.80 1.26 -1.82
N SER A 221 -2.01 2.52 -1.44
CA SER A 221 -1.08 3.30 -0.63
C SER A 221 -1.09 2.95 0.87
N GLY A 222 -2.05 2.15 1.34
CA GLY A 222 -2.12 1.64 2.71
C GLY A 222 -2.71 2.65 3.72
N PRO A 223 -2.82 2.24 5.01
CA PRO A 223 -3.36 3.08 6.07
C PRO A 223 -2.39 4.22 6.40
N THR A 224 -2.51 5.34 5.68
CA THR A 224 -2.02 6.61 6.21
C THR A 224 -3.09 7.14 7.15
N SER A 225 -2.71 7.51 8.39
CA SER A 225 -3.63 7.86 9.49
C SER A 225 -4.57 9.05 9.21
N ASN A 226 -4.54 9.61 7.99
CA ASN A 226 -5.42 10.67 7.48
C ASN A 226 -5.78 10.44 5.99
N SER A 227 -6.04 9.20 5.57
CA SER A 227 -6.40 8.86 4.18
C SER A 227 -7.83 9.34 3.82
N THR A 228 -8.05 10.63 3.95
CA THR A 228 -9.07 11.34 3.18
C THR A 228 -8.46 11.45 1.80
N LEU A 229 -9.14 10.95 0.76
CA LEU A 229 -8.75 11.21 -0.62
C LEU A 229 -8.65 12.73 -0.82
N ALA A 230 -7.47 13.31 -0.68
CA ALA A 230 -7.28 14.70 -1.04
C ALA A 230 -7.46 14.74 -2.56
N VAL A 231 -8.60 15.26 -3.03
CA VAL A 231 -8.70 15.73 -4.40
C VAL A 231 -7.52 16.65 -4.59
N THR A 232 -6.63 16.31 -5.52
CA THR A 232 -5.62 17.24 -6.02
C THR A 232 -6.35 18.37 -6.73
N GLY A 233 -6.93 19.28 -5.96
CA GLY A 233 -7.21 20.64 -6.39
C GLY A 233 -5.87 21.33 -6.66
N PRO A 234 -5.84 22.36 -7.52
CA PRO A 234 -4.59 23.00 -7.93
C PRO A 234 -3.84 23.53 -6.70
N SER A 235 -2.69 22.91 -6.39
CA SER A 235 -1.49 23.34 -5.65
C SER A 235 -1.52 24.54 -4.65
N ASN A 236 -2.65 24.93 -4.09
CA ASN A 236 -2.76 26.15 -3.27
C ASN A 236 -2.50 25.91 -1.77
N ASP A 237 -2.44 24.66 -1.31
CA ASP A 237 -2.36 24.37 0.13
C ASP A 237 -0.91 24.41 0.66
N LEU A 238 0.08 23.95 -0.12
CA LEU A 238 1.48 23.98 0.32
C LEU A 238 2.00 25.41 0.48
N SER A 239 1.75 26.27 -0.52
CA SER A 239 2.18 27.66 -0.51
C SER A 239 1.49 28.45 0.61
N SER A 240 0.19 28.22 0.83
CA SER A 240 -0.57 28.85 1.91
C SER A 240 -0.09 28.43 3.30
N ARG A 241 0.27 27.16 3.50
CA ARG A 241 0.84 26.66 4.77
C ARG A 241 2.23 27.22 5.02
N LEU A 242 3.06 27.33 3.98
CA LEU A 242 4.40 27.88 4.06
C LEU A 242 4.36 29.38 4.40
N MET A 243 3.48 30.14 3.73
CA MET A 243 3.29 31.56 4.02
C MET A 243 2.73 31.80 5.43
N ARG A 244 1.82 30.95 5.91
CA ARG A 244 1.25 31.07 7.26
C ARG A 244 2.23 30.66 8.36
N GLY A 245 3.10 29.68 8.11
CA GLY A 245 4.19 29.31 9.02
C GLY A 245 5.26 30.38 9.11
N LEU A 246 5.64 30.95 7.97
CA LEU A 246 6.66 32.01 7.88
C LEU A 246 6.18 33.32 8.52
N ALA A 247 4.89 33.66 8.37
CA ALA A 247 4.28 34.80 9.05
C ALA A 247 4.26 34.66 10.59
N ARG A 248 4.21 33.44 11.14
CA ARG A 248 4.27 33.22 12.60
C ARG A 248 5.68 33.40 13.17
N ILE A 249 6.72 33.10 12.39
CA ILE A 249 8.11 33.26 12.82
C ILE A 249 8.50 34.74 12.82
N LEU A 250 8.02 35.51 11.84
CA LEU A 250 8.26 36.96 11.77
C LEU A 250 7.42 37.78 12.76
N ALA A 251 6.38 37.20 13.35
CA ALA A 251 5.55 37.85 14.38
C ALA A 251 6.02 37.55 15.82
N MET A 252 7.18 36.90 15.98
CA MET A 252 7.80 36.57 17.26
C MET A 252 9.01 37.46 17.61
N GLU A 253 9.10 38.65 17.02
CA GLU A 253 9.97 39.74 17.52
C GLU A 253 9.21 40.72 18.42
#